data_AF-A0A3R6RZJ1-F1
#
_entry.id   AF-A0A3R6RZJ1-F1
#
_cell.length_a   1.000
_cell.length_b   1.000
_cell.length_c   1.000
_cell.angle_alpha   90.00
_cell.angle_beta   90.00
_cell.angle_gamma   90.00
#
_symmetry.space_group_name_H-M   'P 1'
#
loop_
_entity.id
_entity.type
_entity.pdbx_description
1 polymer ?
#
loop_
_entity_poly.entity_id
_entity_poly.type
_entity_poly.pdbx_seq_one_letter_code
_entity_poly.pdbx_strand_id
1 'polypeptide(L)'
;MAQDLKNECVQLEKGLHEVVKQCNNLNRLLEHAVWEEDMVVEETILFNGSLDEFLELIAPLIRSRKWTVNDRHEVKPFLRSLDSIFHIRHGNEGEVLALGTLVNAVLDYLSVHRDD
;
A
#
# COMPACT_ATOMS: atom_id res chain seq x y z
N MET A 1 -9.34 -58.88 17.02
CA MET A 1 -8.24 -58.71 16.05
C MET A 1 -8.70 -58.02 14.77
N ALA A 2 -9.49 -58.66 13.87
CA ALA A 2 -9.88 -58.02 12.60
C ALA A 2 -10.76 -56.77 12.78
N GLN A 3 -11.65 -56.77 13.78
CA GLN A 3 -12.49 -55.61 14.10
C GLN A 3 -11.69 -54.47 14.73
N ASP A 4 -10.67 -54.79 15.51
CA ASP A 4 -9.80 -53.81 16.17
C ASP A 4 -8.91 -53.10 15.14
N LEU A 5 -8.31 -53.86 14.22
CA LEU A 5 -7.59 -53.33 13.06
C LEU A 5 -8.47 -52.43 12.18
N LYS A 6 -9.73 -52.81 11.96
CA LYS A 6 -10.68 -51.99 11.20
C LYS A 6 -10.99 -50.67 11.93
N ASN A 7 -11.14 -50.71 13.24
CA ASN A 7 -11.35 -49.51 14.05
C ASN A 7 -10.11 -48.61 14.04
N GLU A 8 -8.90 -49.18 14.11
CA GLU A 8 -7.64 -48.43 13.99
C GLU A 8 -7.50 -47.75 12.62
N CYS A 9 -7.80 -48.46 11.53
CA CYS A 9 -7.81 -47.86 10.19
C CYS A 9 -8.77 -46.67 10.09
N VAL A 10 -9.99 -46.78 10.64
CA VAL A 10 -10.97 -45.68 10.65
C VAL A 10 -10.47 -44.47 11.45
N GLN A 11 -9.75 -44.69 12.55
CA GLN A 11 -9.17 -43.59 13.33
C GLN A 11 -8.00 -42.94 12.60
N LEU A 12 -7.15 -43.73 11.94
CA LEU A 12 -6.05 -43.24 11.12
C LEU A 12 -6.55 -42.41 9.93
N GLU A 13 -7.61 -42.84 9.26
CA GLU A 13 -8.23 -42.08 8.16
C GLU A 13 -8.77 -40.72 8.63
N LYS A 14 -9.39 -40.68 9.81
CA LYS A 14 -9.83 -39.41 10.41
C LYS A 14 -8.66 -38.49 10.75
N GLY A 15 -7.59 -39.06 11.31
CA GLY A 15 -6.36 -38.30 11.59
C GLY A 15 -5.73 -37.73 10.33
N LEU A 16 -5.63 -38.54 9.27
CA LEU A 16 -5.12 -38.10 7.97
C LEU A 16 -5.98 -36.97 7.39
N HIS A 17 -7.30 -37.07 7.48
CA HIS A 17 -8.20 -36.03 6.99
C HIS A 17 -7.99 -34.69 7.72
N GLU A 18 -7.81 -34.72 9.04
CA GLU A 18 -7.58 -33.49 9.80
C GLU A 18 -6.22 -32.86 9.48
N VAL A 19 -5.18 -33.68 9.27
CA VAL A 19 -3.86 -33.20 8.82
C VAL A 19 -3.96 -32.53 7.45
N VAL A 20 -4.64 -33.16 6.48
CA VAL A 20 -4.85 -32.59 5.14
C VAL A 20 -5.58 -31.24 5.23
N LYS A 21 -6.60 -31.14 6.08
CA LYS A 21 -7.34 -29.91 6.31
C LYS A 21 -6.45 -28.81 6.90
N GLN A 22 -5.59 -29.13 7.86
CA GLN A 22 -4.64 -28.18 8.43
C GLN A 22 -3.61 -27.71 7.40
N CYS A 23 -3.06 -28.63 6.58
CA CYS A 23 -2.15 -28.27 5.49
C CYS A 23 -2.81 -27.34 4.47
N ASN A 24 -4.07 -27.59 4.09
CA ASN A 24 -4.79 -26.72 3.16
C ASN A 24 -5.04 -25.33 3.75
N ASN A 25 -5.34 -25.23 5.04
CA ASN A 25 -5.48 -23.94 5.72
C ASN A 25 -4.14 -23.20 5.78
N LEU A 26 -3.05 -23.88 6.10
CA LEU A 26 -1.72 -23.28 6.11
C LEU A 26 -1.33 -22.78 4.72
N ASN A 27 -1.56 -23.56 3.66
CA ASN A 27 -1.31 -23.13 2.29
C ASN A 27 -2.08 -21.86 1.93
N ARG A 28 -3.36 -21.76 2.31
CA ARG A 28 -4.16 -20.54 2.09
C ARG A 28 -3.62 -19.33 2.86
N LEU A 29 -3.13 -19.53 4.08
CA LEU A 29 -2.52 -18.46 4.87
C LEU A 29 -1.20 -17.99 4.24
N LEU A 30 -0.45 -18.91 3.63
CA LEU A 30 0.84 -18.62 3.02
C LEU A 30 0.74 -18.11 1.57
N GLU A 31 -0.38 -18.32 0.88
CA GLU A 31 -0.60 -17.90 -0.52
C GLU A 31 -0.48 -16.37 -0.74
N HIS A 32 -0.64 -15.58 0.34
CA HIS A 32 -0.49 -14.12 0.33
C HIS A 32 0.55 -13.63 1.33
N ALA A 33 1.34 -14.53 1.93
CA ALA A 33 2.40 -14.14 2.82
C ALA A 33 3.53 -13.50 2.02
N VAL A 34 3.84 -12.25 2.33
CA VAL A 34 5.06 -11.57 1.88
C VAL A 34 6.14 -11.91 2.92
N TRP A 35 7.22 -12.53 2.48
CA TRP A 35 8.32 -12.94 3.35
C TRP A 35 9.19 -11.75 3.72
N GLU A 36 9.74 -11.72 4.92
CA GLU A 36 10.63 -10.63 5.37
C GLU A 36 11.86 -10.45 4.47
N GLU A 37 12.35 -11.53 3.85
CA GLU A 37 13.46 -11.47 2.87
C GLU A 37 13.06 -10.74 1.58
N ASP A 38 11.77 -10.72 1.25
CA ASP A 38 11.19 -9.98 0.12
C ASP A 38 10.67 -8.59 0.54
N MET A 39 10.75 -8.24 1.84
CA MET A 39 10.39 -6.91 2.32
C MET A 39 11.51 -5.93 1.98
N VAL A 40 11.29 -5.15 0.93
CA VAL A 40 12.10 -3.95 0.65
C VAL A 40 11.71 -2.90 1.69
N VAL A 41 12.69 -2.38 2.44
CA VAL A 41 12.47 -1.17 3.24
C VAL A 41 12.13 -0.05 2.25
N GLU A 42 10.87 0.38 2.24
CA GLU A 42 10.46 1.49 1.38
C GLU A 42 11.27 2.72 1.78
N GLU A 43 12.12 3.18 0.85
CA GLU A 43 12.85 4.43 1.03
C GLU A 43 11.84 5.58 1.03
N THR A 44 11.84 6.35 2.12
CA THR A 44 10.95 7.50 2.27
C THR A 44 11.71 8.79 2.02
N ILE A 45 11.11 9.67 1.22
CA ILE A 45 11.57 11.03 0.99
C ILE A 45 10.81 11.95 1.94
N LEU A 46 11.54 12.81 2.64
CA LEU A 46 10.98 13.80 3.55
C LEU A 46 11.22 15.20 3.02
N PHE A 47 10.14 15.94 2.79
CA PHE A 47 10.21 17.35 2.47
C PHE A 47 9.99 18.18 3.73
N ASN A 48 10.98 19.00 4.06
CA ASN A 48 11.00 19.82 5.28
C ASN A 48 10.65 21.29 5.01
N GLY A 49 10.13 21.62 3.83
CA GLY A 49 9.61 22.95 3.49
C GLY A 49 8.11 23.07 3.81
N SER A 50 7.58 24.27 3.63
CA SER A 50 6.15 24.57 3.75
C SER A 50 5.31 23.90 2.67
N LEU A 51 4.01 23.76 2.91
CA LEU A 51 3.08 23.21 1.92
C LEU A 51 3.07 24.06 0.63
N ASP A 52 3.15 25.38 0.74
CA ASP A 52 3.16 26.27 -0.42
C ASP A 52 4.41 26.06 -1.29
N GLU A 53 5.60 25.97 -0.68
CA GLU A 53 6.85 25.64 -1.39
C GLU A 53 6.75 24.28 -2.09
N PHE A 54 6.13 23.29 -1.43
CA PHE A 54 5.91 21.99 -2.05
C PHE A 54 4.99 22.07 -3.27
N LEU A 55 3.90 22.85 -3.17
CA LEU A 55 2.93 23.03 -4.25
C LEU A 55 3.58 23.69 -5.48
N GLU A 56 4.43 24.70 -5.28
CA GLU A 56 5.19 25.33 -6.37
C GLU A 56 6.11 24.36 -7.09
N LEU A 57 6.72 23.41 -6.37
CA LEU A 57 7.61 22.39 -6.95
C LEU A 57 6.84 21.31 -7.72
N ILE A 58 5.70 20.85 -7.21
CA ILE A 58 4.95 19.73 -7.79
C ILE A 58 3.99 20.17 -8.90
N ALA A 59 3.51 21.42 -8.87
CA ALA A 59 2.52 21.91 -9.83
C ALA A 59 2.96 21.83 -11.30
N PRO A 60 4.22 22.18 -11.68
CA PRO A 60 4.69 22.00 -13.05
C PRO A 60 4.63 20.55 -13.52
N LEU A 61 4.96 19.60 -12.63
CA LEU A 61 4.90 18.17 -12.94
C LEU A 61 3.45 17.75 -13.19
N ILE A 62 2.51 18.11 -12.31
CA ILE A 62 1.09 17.81 -12.47
C ILE A 62 0.52 18.39 -13.77
N ARG A 63 0.82 19.67 -14.06
CA ARG A 63 0.35 20.37 -15.27
C ARG A 63 0.93 19.78 -16.55
N SER A 64 2.20 19.35 -16.54
CA SER A 64 2.88 18.85 -17.74
C SER A 64 2.18 17.65 -18.37
N ARG A 65 1.44 16.86 -17.56
CA ARG A 65 0.87 15.55 -17.92
C ARG A 65 1.87 14.59 -18.57
N LYS A 66 3.18 14.80 -18.40
CA LYS A 66 4.26 13.92 -18.89
C LYS A 66 4.50 12.72 -17.96
N TRP A 67 3.48 12.29 -17.25
CA TRP A 67 3.52 11.23 -16.24
C TRP A 67 2.23 10.42 -16.36
N THR A 68 2.26 9.14 -15.98
CA THR A 68 1.08 8.27 -15.92
C THR A 68 1.10 7.46 -14.65
N VAL A 69 -0.06 7.28 -14.03
CA VAL A 69 -0.30 6.24 -13.02
C VAL A 69 -1.23 5.21 -13.64
N ASN A 70 -0.72 4.00 -13.87
CA ASN A 70 -1.45 2.91 -14.53
C ASN A 70 -2.12 3.39 -15.83
N ASP A 71 -1.34 4.01 -16.71
CA ASP A 71 -1.76 4.58 -18.01
C ASP A 71 -2.78 5.73 -17.93
N ARG A 72 -2.97 6.34 -16.76
CA ARG A 72 -3.89 7.47 -16.54
C ARG A 72 -3.17 8.72 -16.06
N HIS A 73 -3.72 9.88 -16.41
CA HIS A 73 -3.25 11.21 -16.00
C HIS A 73 -4.12 11.83 -14.88
N GLU A 74 -4.70 10.99 -14.03
CA GLU A 74 -5.58 11.46 -12.95
C GLU A 74 -4.74 11.95 -11.75
N VAL A 75 -5.02 13.17 -11.27
CA VAL A 75 -4.23 13.82 -10.20
C VAL A 75 -4.31 13.05 -8.87
N LYS A 76 -5.49 12.52 -8.50
CA LYS A 76 -5.66 11.81 -7.23
C LYS A 76 -4.82 10.53 -7.14
N PRO A 77 -4.83 9.62 -8.14
CA PRO A 77 -3.90 8.50 -8.19
C PRO A 77 -2.42 8.92 -8.14
N PHE A 78 -2.04 9.98 -8.87
CA PHE A 78 -0.69 10.53 -8.81
C PHE A 78 -0.28 10.96 -7.40
N LEU A 79 -1.11 11.76 -6.74
CA LEU A 79 -0.82 12.21 -5.37
C LEU A 79 -0.78 11.05 -4.38
N ARG A 80 -1.62 10.03 -4.55
CA ARG A 80 -1.56 8.82 -3.71
C ARG A 80 -0.25 8.06 -3.89
N SER A 81 0.21 7.89 -5.13
CA SER A 81 1.49 7.24 -5.43
C SER A 81 2.69 8.07 -4.97
N LEU A 82 2.55 9.39 -4.95
CA LEU A 82 3.58 10.28 -4.44
C LEU A 82 3.64 10.20 -2.91
N ASP A 83 2.49 10.28 -2.23
CA ASP A 83 2.37 10.24 -0.77
C ASP A 83 2.89 8.94 -0.15
N SER A 84 2.81 7.80 -0.85
CA SER A 84 3.35 6.54 -0.34
C SER A 84 4.86 6.54 -0.14
N ILE A 85 5.59 7.41 -0.83
CA ILE A 85 7.06 7.51 -0.74
C ILE A 85 7.54 8.89 -0.31
N PHE A 86 6.73 9.94 -0.47
CA PHE A 86 7.14 11.33 -0.33
C PHE A 86 6.24 12.04 0.69
N HIS A 87 6.78 12.22 1.89
CA HIS A 87 6.06 12.75 3.03
C HIS A 87 6.45 14.21 3.28
N ILE A 88 5.44 15.07 3.43
CA ILE A 88 5.64 16.50 3.73
C ILE A 88 5.51 16.69 5.22
N ARG A 89 6.57 17.18 5.88
CA ARG A 89 6.47 17.57 7.28
C ARG A 89 5.86 18.96 7.39
N HIS A 90 4.93 19.11 8.31
CA HIS A 90 4.30 20.38 8.59
C HIS A 90 4.30 20.66 10.10
N GLY A 91 4.56 21.92 10.46
CA GLY A 91 4.55 22.38 11.85
C GLY A 91 5.83 22.02 12.63
N ASN A 92 5.87 22.48 13.89
CA ASN A 92 7.04 22.36 14.76
C ASN A 92 7.22 20.96 15.37
N GLU A 93 6.18 20.12 15.33
CA GLU A 93 6.16 18.80 15.95
C GLU A 93 6.54 17.66 14.97
N GLY A 94 6.87 18.00 13.72
CA GLY A 94 7.32 17.02 12.73
C GLY A 94 6.22 16.09 12.22
N GLU A 95 4.95 16.49 12.39
CA GLU A 95 3.81 15.75 11.86
C GLU A 95 3.85 15.69 10.33
N VAL A 96 3.46 14.55 9.77
CA VAL A 96 3.34 14.36 8.33
C VAL A 96 1.96 14.82 7.86
N LEU A 97 1.93 15.61 6.80
CA LEU A 97 0.70 16.09 6.18
C LEU A 97 -0.13 14.89 5.69
N ALA A 98 -1.39 14.83 6.09
CA ALA A 98 -2.30 13.79 5.62
C ALA A 98 -2.59 13.94 4.11
N LEU A 99 -2.66 12.81 3.38
CA LEU A 99 -3.00 12.76 1.95
C LEU A 99 -4.25 13.58 1.60
N GLY A 100 -5.30 13.52 2.43
CA GLY A 100 -6.54 14.27 2.18
C GLY A 100 -6.30 15.78 2.12
N THR A 101 -5.46 16.30 3.01
CA THR A 101 -5.07 17.71 3.06
C THR A 101 -4.24 18.08 1.84
N LEU A 102 -3.28 17.23 1.46
CA LEU A 102 -2.47 17.41 0.25
C LEU A 102 -3.33 17.46 -1.02
N VAL A 103 -4.26 16.51 -1.17
CA VAL A 103 -5.17 16.46 -2.32
C VAL A 103 -6.00 17.73 -2.43
N ASN A 104 -6.57 18.21 -1.32
CA ASN A 104 -7.35 19.44 -1.33
C ASN A 104 -6.48 20.64 -1.70
N ALA A 105 -5.31 20.78 -1.08
CA ALA A 105 -4.40 21.89 -1.35
C ALA A 105 -3.94 21.94 -2.82
N VAL A 106 -3.63 20.79 -3.41
CA VAL A 106 -3.28 20.71 -4.84
C VAL A 106 -4.46 21.09 -5.73
N LEU A 107 -5.66 20.59 -5.44
CA LEU A 107 -6.84 20.92 -6.26
C LEU A 107 -7.19 22.41 -6.16
N ASP A 108 -7.11 22.99 -4.97
CA ASP A 108 -7.33 24.41 -4.73
C ASP A 108 -6.27 25.24 -5.47
N TYR A 109 -4.99 24.89 -5.32
CA TYR A 109 -3.88 25.55 -6.02
C TYR A 109 -4.07 25.54 -7.55
N LEU A 110 -4.42 24.38 -8.12
CA LEU A 110 -4.66 24.23 -9.56
C LEU A 110 -5.91 24.97 -10.03
N SER A 111 -6.90 25.16 -9.16
CA SER A 111 -8.12 25.91 -9.49
C SER A 111 -7.85 27.43 -9.56
N VAL A 112 -6.99 27.94 -8.68
CA VAL A 112 -6.61 29.36 -8.62
C VAL A 112 -5.68 29.73 -9.77
N HIS A 113 -4.76 28.84 -10.13
CA HIS A 113 -3.71 29.09 -11.12
C HIS A 113 -3.99 28.36 -12.44
N ARG A 114 -5.24 28.43 -12.90
CA ARG A 114 -5.72 27.73 -14.11
C ARG A 114 -5.48 28.53 -15.40
N ASP A 115 -5.13 29.81 -15.28
CA ASP A 115 -5.12 30.80 -16.36
C ASP A 115 -3.72 31.39 -16.69
N ASP A 116 -2.63 30.75 -16.24
CA ASP A 116 -1.25 31.09 -16.63
C ASP A 116 -0.69 30.14 -17.72
#